data_AF-A0AAU4JRB0-F1
#
_entry.id   AF-A0AAU4JRB0-F1
#
_cell.length_a   1.000
_cell.length_b   1.000
_cell.length_c   1.000
_cell.angle_alpha   90.00
_cell.angle_beta   90.00
_cell.angle_gamma   90.00
#
_symmetry.space_group_name_H-M   'P 1'
#
loop_
_entity.id
_entity.type
_entity.pdbx_description
1 polymer ?
#
loop_
_entity_poly.entity_id
_entity_poly.type
_entity_poly.pdbx_seq_one_letter_code
_entity_poly.pdbx_strand_id
1 'polypeptide(L)'
;MRSRIALLAAALATALATMTAVVTVATPASAATLTQVTNFGTNPTNLQMHLYVPDRVAAQPALLLALHYCTGSGPAVHSGFGLSTLADRYGFIVIYPSVTRSSKCWDVSSPQALRRDGGSDPVGLKSMVDYVRSRYPVDAGRIGVGGFSSGAMMTNVMVGLYPDLFHAGFSSSGVPFGCFATTNGAEWNSECSGGRIVRTGQQWGDLVRNAYPGYSGKRPRFQIWHGTTDTTLSYVNFGEQIKQWTNVQGVSQTPSFTDSPQTSATRTRYGGAGGTAPVEAISFQGYGHSIPFDAAQAIRFLGFDTTSPTTPPPGGTSAPLRNTGANRCLDVPSRSQTNGTQLTLWDCNGGTNQQWTSTAAKQLQVYGTKCLDAEGAGTSPGTRVIIWDCTSGTNQQWNVNTDGTVTGVQSGLCLTPNAAGTANGTPAVLSSCNGTNSQRWTRI
;
A
#
# COMPACT_ATOMS: atom_id res chain seq x y z
N MET A 1 -101.60 -3.56 4.20
CA MET A 1 -100.84 -4.67 3.60
C MET A 1 -99.38 -4.48 3.97
N ARG A 2 -98.85 -5.34 4.87
CA ARG A 2 -97.45 -5.81 5.10
C ARG A 2 -96.28 -4.82 4.84
N SER A 3 -95.19 -4.72 5.60
CA SER A 3 -94.66 -5.34 6.83
C SER A 3 -93.18 -4.89 6.92
N ARG A 4 -92.68 -4.62 8.15
CA ARG A 4 -91.40 -5.12 8.73
C ARG A 4 -90.01 -4.70 8.17
N ILE A 5 -89.14 -4.29 9.13
CA ILE A 5 -87.78 -4.85 9.46
C ILE A 5 -86.67 -4.64 8.41
N ALA A 6 -85.38 -4.45 8.67
CA ALA A 6 -84.50 -3.99 9.75
C ALA A 6 -83.03 -4.15 9.23
N LEU A 7 -82.06 -3.66 10.03
CA LEU A 7 -80.68 -4.19 10.22
C LEU A 7 -79.49 -3.63 9.39
N LEU A 8 -78.55 -3.02 10.16
CA LEU A 8 -77.09 -3.31 10.30
C LEU A 8 -76.15 -3.07 9.07
N ALA A 9 -74.89 -2.67 9.19
CA ALA A 9 -73.91 -2.57 10.29
C ALA A 9 -72.76 -1.60 9.93
N ALA A 10 -72.04 -1.11 10.95
CA ALA A 10 -70.56 -1.01 11.13
C ALA A 10 -69.63 -0.85 9.90
N ALA A 11 -68.49 -0.14 9.91
CA ALA A 11 -67.75 0.67 10.86
C ALA A 11 -66.46 1.17 10.16
N LEU A 12 -65.73 2.04 10.87
CA LEU A 12 -64.28 2.27 10.82
C LEU A 12 -63.66 3.18 9.73
N ALA A 13 -63.07 4.25 10.26
CA ALA A 13 -62.11 5.14 9.64
C ALA A 13 -60.81 4.42 9.24
N THR A 14 -60.21 4.83 8.12
CA THR A 14 -58.75 4.81 7.93
C THR A 14 -58.36 5.99 7.04
N ALA A 15 -57.65 6.95 7.63
CA ALA A 15 -57.00 8.04 6.91
C ALA A 15 -55.71 7.50 6.27
N LEU A 16 -55.58 7.67 4.96
CA LEU A 16 -54.42 7.22 4.19
C LEU A 16 -53.30 8.26 4.34
N ALA A 17 -52.29 7.97 5.17
CA ALA A 17 -51.06 8.76 5.24
C ALA A 17 -50.14 8.32 4.08
N THR A 18 -49.97 9.19 3.09
CA THR A 18 -48.99 9.00 2.01
C THR A 18 -47.59 9.29 2.52
N MET A 19 -46.83 8.25 2.88
CA MET A 19 -45.39 8.37 3.10
C MET A 19 -44.67 8.51 1.75
N THR A 20 -44.15 9.71 1.46
CA THR A 20 -43.13 9.91 0.44
C THR A 20 -41.84 9.22 0.87
N ALA A 21 -41.55 8.06 0.28
CA ALA A 21 -40.24 7.43 0.41
C ALA A 21 -39.19 8.31 -0.28
N VAL A 22 -38.32 8.94 0.51
CA VAL A 22 -37.08 9.52 0.00
C VAL A 22 -36.18 8.33 -0.37
N VAL A 23 -36.13 8.00 -1.66
CA VAL A 23 -35.15 7.06 -2.18
C VAL A 23 -33.79 7.76 -2.08
N THR A 24 -33.03 7.44 -1.03
CA THR A 24 -31.60 7.72 -1.02
C THR A 24 -30.99 6.85 -2.11
N VAL A 25 -30.68 7.45 -3.25
CA VAL A 25 -29.86 6.80 -4.27
C VAL A 25 -28.51 6.54 -3.62
N ALA A 26 -28.23 5.27 -3.29
CA ALA A 26 -26.90 4.87 -2.89
C ALA A 26 -25.94 5.31 -4.00
N THR A 27 -25.03 6.23 -3.71
CA THR A 27 -23.93 6.52 -4.61
C THR A 27 -23.22 5.20 -4.88
N PRO A 28 -22.99 4.80 -6.15
CA PRO A 28 -22.27 3.57 -6.41
C PRO A 28 -20.92 3.66 -5.71
N ALA A 29 -20.55 2.60 -4.99
CA ALA A 29 -19.19 2.46 -4.50
C ALA A 29 -18.27 2.50 -5.72
N SER A 30 -17.55 3.60 -5.91
CA SER A 30 -16.57 3.69 -6.98
C SER A 30 -15.39 2.82 -6.55
N ALA A 31 -15.15 1.74 -7.28
CA ALA A 31 -13.91 0.98 -7.12
C ALA A 31 -12.73 1.85 -7.56
N ALA A 32 -11.55 1.61 -7.00
CA ALA A 32 -10.31 2.22 -7.46
C ALA A 32 -10.16 1.95 -8.96
N THR A 33 -10.04 3.02 -9.75
CA THR A 33 -9.90 2.92 -11.21
C THR A 33 -8.60 3.55 -11.67
N LEU A 34 -7.99 2.91 -12.65
CA LEU A 34 -6.89 3.49 -13.40
C LEU A 34 -7.46 4.62 -14.28
N THR A 35 -7.06 5.86 -14.01
CA THR A 35 -7.58 7.04 -14.71
C THR A 35 -6.53 7.64 -15.61
N GLN A 36 -6.90 8.06 -16.82
CA GLN A 36 -5.98 8.80 -17.68
C GLN A 36 -5.96 10.28 -17.28
N VAL A 37 -4.76 10.83 -17.13
CA VAL A 37 -4.52 12.25 -16.87
C VAL A 37 -3.85 12.86 -18.09
N THR A 38 -4.44 13.90 -18.67
CA THR A 38 -3.97 14.53 -19.92
C THR A 38 -3.23 15.86 -19.69
N ASN A 39 -3.49 16.56 -18.58
CA ASN A 39 -2.96 17.89 -18.29
C ASN A 39 -2.04 17.89 -17.06
N PHE A 40 -0.94 17.12 -17.12
CA PHE A 40 0.00 16.95 -15.99
C PHE A 40 1.23 17.87 -16.02
N GLY A 41 1.26 18.86 -16.93
CA GLY A 41 2.34 19.85 -17.04
C GLY A 41 3.28 19.61 -18.24
N THR A 42 4.55 19.98 -18.09
CA THR A 42 5.57 19.93 -19.14
C THR A 42 5.74 18.50 -19.67
N ASN A 43 5.50 18.31 -20.96
CA ASN A 43 5.48 16.99 -21.59
C ASN A 43 6.10 17.03 -22.99
N PRO A 44 7.45 17.15 -23.10
CA PRO A 44 8.11 17.46 -24.37
C PRO A 44 8.03 16.32 -25.39
N THR A 45 7.83 15.08 -24.94
CA THR A 45 7.75 13.88 -25.77
C THR A 45 6.35 13.30 -25.87
N ASN A 46 5.33 14.07 -25.49
CA ASN A 46 3.92 13.70 -25.57
C ASN A 46 3.62 12.34 -24.90
N LEU A 47 4.13 12.12 -23.69
CA LEU A 47 3.81 10.94 -22.88
C LEU A 47 2.33 10.94 -22.46
N GLN A 48 1.76 9.77 -22.24
CA GLN A 48 0.46 9.60 -21.58
C GLN A 48 0.67 9.25 -20.12
N MET A 49 -0.17 9.77 -19.23
CA MET A 49 -0.16 9.42 -17.81
C MET A 49 -1.43 8.64 -17.47
N HIS A 50 -1.28 7.46 -16.90
CA HIS A 50 -2.37 6.79 -16.18
C HIS A 50 -2.05 6.80 -14.69
N LEU A 51 -3.03 7.13 -13.86
CA LEU A 51 -2.90 7.26 -12.43
C LEU A 51 -3.82 6.25 -11.74
N TYR A 52 -3.23 5.42 -10.88
CA TYR A 52 -3.95 4.54 -9.99
C TYR A 52 -3.91 5.11 -8.57
N VAL A 53 -5.09 5.40 -8.03
CA VAL A 53 -5.28 5.87 -6.66
C VAL A 53 -6.12 4.80 -5.96
N PRO A 54 -5.58 4.08 -4.97
CA PRO A 54 -6.33 3.03 -4.27
C PRO A 54 -7.49 3.65 -3.48
N ASP A 55 -8.55 2.89 -3.23
CA ASP A 55 -9.72 3.37 -2.45
C ASP A 55 -9.33 3.79 -1.03
N ARG A 56 -8.28 3.18 -0.48
CA ARG A 56 -7.72 3.47 0.84
C ARG A 56 -6.32 4.05 0.71
N VAL A 57 -6.23 5.29 0.25
CA VAL A 57 -4.96 6.04 0.21
C VAL A 57 -4.50 6.32 1.65
N ALA A 58 -3.21 6.13 1.92
CA ALA A 58 -2.61 6.57 3.17
C ALA A 58 -2.62 8.11 3.26
N ALA A 59 -2.82 8.68 4.46
CA ALA A 59 -2.76 10.13 4.72
C ALA A 59 -1.45 10.81 4.28
N GLN A 60 -0.33 10.10 4.28
CA GLN A 60 0.91 10.51 3.61
C GLN A 60 1.38 9.37 2.71
N PRO A 61 0.79 9.24 1.51
CA PRO A 61 1.03 8.08 0.68
C PRO A 61 2.43 8.12 0.09
N ALA A 62 3.05 6.94 -0.03
CA ALA A 62 4.16 6.79 -0.94
C ALA A 62 3.69 6.96 -2.39
N LEU A 63 4.62 7.25 -3.30
CA LEU A 63 4.34 7.41 -4.72
C LEU A 63 5.30 6.54 -5.53
N LEU A 64 4.74 5.64 -6.34
CA LEU A 64 5.51 4.82 -7.28
C LEU A 64 5.32 5.31 -8.72
N LEU A 65 6.42 5.60 -9.41
CA LEU A 65 6.45 5.73 -10.86
C LEU A 65 6.82 4.38 -11.48
N ALA A 66 5.86 3.69 -12.13
CA ALA A 66 6.00 2.33 -12.63
C ALA A 66 6.14 2.29 -14.17
N LEU A 67 7.36 2.08 -14.67
CA LEU A 67 7.75 2.26 -16.06
C LEU A 67 7.66 0.96 -16.87
N HIS A 68 6.97 1.02 -18.01
CA HIS A 68 6.73 -0.13 -18.88
C HIS A 68 7.95 -0.51 -19.74
N TYR A 69 7.90 -1.72 -20.30
CA TYR A 69 8.86 -2.27 -21.25
C TYR A 69 8.55 -1.84 -22.69
N CYS A 70 9.50 -2.01 -23.63
CA CYS A 70 9.24 -1.83 -25.07
C CYS A 70 8.01 -2.62 -25.50
N THR A 71 7.27 -2.15 -26.51
CA THR A 71 5.94 -2.66 -26.95
C THR A 71 4.80 -2.61 -25.92
N GLY A 72 5.10 -2.37 -24.64
CA GLY A 72 4.13 -2.27 -23.56
C GLY A 72 3.47 -0.90 -23.41
N SER A 73 2.78 -0.73 -22.28
CA SER A 73 2.15 0.53 -21.87
C SER A 73 2.01 0.58 -20.34
N GLY A 74 1.74 1.76 -19.79
CA GLY A 74 1.39 1.92 -18.38
C GLY A 74 0.24 0.99 -17.94
N PRO A 75 -0.92 0.99 -18.62
CA PRO A 75 -2.01 0.06 -18.32
C PRO A 75 -1.62 -1.42 -18.34
N ALA A 76 -0.70 -1.84 -19.23
CA ALA A 76 -0.20 -3.22 -19.24
C ALA A 76 0.62 -3.54 -17.98
N VAL A 77 1.42 -2.61 -17.48
CA VAL A 77 2.14 -2.78 -16.20
C VAL A 77 1.16 -2.86 -15.03
N HIS A 78 0.12 -2.02 -15.03
CA HIS A 78 -0.94 -2.03 -14.03
C HIS A 78 -1.61 -3.40 -13.93
N SER A 79 -1.97 -4.03 -15.05
CA SER A 79 -2.62 -5.35 -15.06
C SER A 79 -1.66 -6.52 -14.84
N GLY A 80 -0.37 -6.38 -15.17
CA GLY A 80 0.54 -7.52 -15.30
C GLY A 80 1.45 -7.80 -14.11
N PHE A 81 1.74 -6.81 -13.26
CA PHE A 81 2.83 -6.91 -12.28
C PHE A 81 2.39 -6.82 -10.82
N GLY A 82 1.08 -6.82 -10.54
CA GLY A 82 0.53 -6.86 -9.17
C GLY A 82 0.85 -5.65 -8.29
N LEU A 83 1.35 -4.55 -8.87
CA LEU A 83 1.71 -3.34 -8.14
C LEU A 83 0.48 -2.62 -7.57
N SER A 84 -0.65 -2.61 -8.28
CA SER A 84 -1.92 -2.02 -7.80
C SER A 84 -2.53 -2.79 -6.64
N THR A 85 -2.44 -4.12 -6.64
CA THR A 85 -2.85 -4.95 -5.48
C THR A 85 -2.09 -4.57 -4.21
N LEU A 86 -0.80 -4.25 -4.33
CA LEU A 86 0.02 -3.78 -3.21
C LEU A 86 -0.29 -2.32 -2.86
N ALA A 87 -0.62 -1.49 -3.85
CA ALA A 87 -1.10 -0.13 -3.63
C ALA A 87 -2.40 -0.13 -2.81
N ASP A 88 -3.34 -1.03 -3.11
CA ASP A 88 -4.57 -1.21 -2.32
C ASP A 88 -4.30 -1.65 -0.89
N ARG A 89 -3.29 -2.51 -0.72
CA ARG A 89 -2.90 -3.05 0.59
C ARG A 89 -2.23 -2.00 1.47
N TYR A 90 -1.34 -1.20 0.90
CA TYR A 90 -0.44 -0.31 1.68
C TYR A 90 -0.76 1.19 1.51
N GLY A 91 -1.71 1.54 0.65
CA GLY A 91 -2.22 2.89 0.47
C GLY A 91 -1.27 3.84 -0.27
N PHE A 92 -0.38 3.34 -1.12
CA PHE A 92 0.48 4.18 -1.97
C PHE A 92 -0.16 4.44 -3.34
N ILE A 93 0.22 5.53 -3.99
CA ILE A 93 -0.29 5.92 -5.31
C ILE A 93 0.67 5.41 -6.38
N VAL A 94 0.16 5.01 -7.54
CA VAL A 94 0.99 4.56 -8.67
C VAL A 94 0.72 5.34 -9.94
N ILE A 95 1.77 5.87 -10.54
CA ILE A 95 1.76 6.46 -11.88
C ILE A 95 2.23 5.39 -12.86
N TYR A 96 1.40 5.11 -13.86
CA TYR A 96 1.67 4.20 -14.97
C TYR A 96 1.75 5.02 -16.28
N PRO A 97 2.91 5.60 -16.58
CA PRO A 97 3.08 6.38 -17.80
C PRO A 97 3.17 5.48 -19.03
N SER A 98 2.90 6.03 -20.21
CA SER A 98 3.10 5.35 -21.50
C SER A 98 3.81 6.27 -22.48
N VAL A 99 4.81 5.76 -23.19
CA VAL A 99 5.38 6.48 -24.35
C VAL A 99 4.44 6.37 -25.57
N THR A 100 4.40 7.42 -26.39
CA THR A 100 3.52 7.49 -27.56
C THR A 100 4.20 7.06 -28.86
N ARG A 101 5.53 7.14 -28.94
CA ARG A 101 6.34 6.69 -30.09
C ARG A 101 6.09 5.22 -30.46
N SER A 102 6.41 4.85 -31.70
CA SER A 102 6.09 3.53 -32.29
C SER A 102 6.83 2.36 -31.63
N SER A 103 8.11 2.52 -31.28
CA SER A 103 8.91 1.49 -30.61
C SER A 103 8.37 1.10 -29.24
N LYS A 104 7.60 2.01 -28.63
CA LYS A 104 7.16 1.93 -27.23
C LYS A 104 8.32 1.76 -26.23
N CYS A 105 9.55 2.07 -26.64
CA CYS A 105 10.69 2.13 -25.75
C CYS A 105 10.83 3.55 -25.19
N TRP A 106 11.37 3.65 -23.98
CA TRP A 106 11.78 4.92 -23.40
C TRP A 106 13.03 5.45 -24.08
N ASP A 107 13.11 6.75 -24.29
CA ASP A 107 14.35 7.39 -24.70
C ASP A 107 15.34 7.37 -23.54
N VAL A 108 16.31 6.48 -23.61
CA VAL A 108 17.44 6.35 -22.67
C VAL A 108 18.78 6.49 -23.40
N SER A 109 18.73 7.03 -24.63
CA SER A 109 19.83 7.03 -25.59
C SER A 109 20.28 8.42 -25.97
N SER A 110 19.34 9.36 -26.12
CA SER A 110 19.63 10.70 -26.59
C SER A 110 20.36 11.54 -25.54
N PRO A 111 21.17 12.53 -25.97
CA PRO A 111 21.73 13.53 -25.05
C PRO A 111 20.68 14.25 -24.21
N GLN A 112 19.48 14.47 -24.76
CA GLN A 112 18.34 15.09 -24.09
C GLN A 112 17.80 14.24 -22.95
N ALA A 113 17.68 12.92 -23.17
CA ALA A 113 17.25 11.98 -22.14
C ALA A 113 18.29 11.73 -21.05
N LEU A 114 19.57 11.93 -21.34
CA LEU A 114 20.66 11.72 -20.38
C LEU A 114 21.10 13.01 -19.68
N ARG A 115 20.34 14.10 -19.85
CA ARG A 115 20.56 15.40 -19.22
C ARG A 115 19.35 15.78 -18.38
N ARG A 116 19.58 16.21 -17.14
CA ARG A 116 18.53 16.75 -16.27
C ARG A 116 17.85 17.92 -16.98
N ASP A 117 16.52 17.91 -17.00
CA ASP A 117 15.71 18.93 -17.69
C ASP A 117 16.03 19.07 -19.20
N GLY A 118 16.58 18.03 -19.83
CA GLY A 118 17.08 18.03 -21.20
C GLY A 118 16.01 17.96 -22.31
N GLY A 119 14.72 17.99 -21.96
CA GLY A 119 13.62 18.04 -22.93
C GLY A 119 13.23 16.69 -23.56
N SER A 120 13.50 15.56 -22.90
CA SER A 120 13.03 14.22 -23.32
C SER A 120 12.10 13.59 -22.27
N ASP A 121 11.84 12.29 -22.39
CA ASP A 121 10.95 11.49 -21.53
C ASP A 121 11.15 11.75 -20.02
N PRO A 122 12.38 11.87 -19.47
CA PRO A 122 12.57 12.11 -18.04
C PRO A 122 11.91 13.39 -17.53
N VAL A 123 11.77 14.42 -18.38
CA VAL A 123 11.11 15.68 -18.02
C VAL A 123 9.61 15.47 -17.87
N GLY A 124 8.98 14.75 -18.81
CA GLY A 124 7.56 14.40 -18.72
C GLY A 124 7.26 13.52 -17.51
N LEU A 125 8.13 12.54 -17.24
CA LEU A 125 8.02 11.66 -16.08
C LEU A 125 8.13 12.43 -14.75
N LYS A 126 9.08 13.36 -14.64
CA LYS A 126 9.16 14.27 -13.48
C LYS A 126 7.89 15.11 -13.35
N SER A 127 7.37 15.65 -14.45
CA SER A 127 6.13 16.45 -14.43
C SER A 127 4.94 15.66 -13.90
N MET A 128 4.82 14.37 -14.23
CA MET A 128 3.77 13.51 -13.68
C MET A 128 3.90 13.32 -12.16
N VAL A 129 5.14 13.14 -11.66
CA VAL A 129 5.40 13.06 -10.21
C VAL A 129 5.01 14.37 -9.52
N ASP A 130 5.42 15.51 -10.07
CA ASP A 130 5.09 16.83 -9.54
C ASP A 130 3.57 17.11 -9.58
N TYR A 131 2.88 16.67 -10.63
CA TYR A 131 1.42 16.73 -10.73
C TYR A 131 0.74 15.99 -9.58
N VAL A 132 1.16 14.77 -9.27
CA VAL A 132 0.57 14.00 -8.15
C VAL A 132 0.89 14.66 -6.81
N ARG A 133 2.13 15.10 -6.59
CA ARG A 133 2.54 15.82 -5.36
C ARG A 133 1.75 17.11 -5.11
N SER A 134 1.29 17.77 -6.17
CA SER A 134 0.44 18.97 -6.04
C SER A 134 -1.00 18.67 -5.60
N ARG A 135 -1.45 17.42 -5.70
CA ARG A 135 -2.86 17.00 -5.47
C ARG A 135 -3.02 16.07 -4.28
N TYR A 136 -1.97 15.34 -3.92
CA TYR A 136 -1.95 14.40 -2.82
C TYR A 136 -0.82 14.76 -1.87
N PRO A 137 -1.00 14.57 -0.55
CA PRO A 137 0.02 14.85 0.47
C PRO A 137 1.12 13.77 0.49
N VAL A 138 1.72 13.49 -0.68
CA VAL A 138 2.74 12.46 -0.87
C VAL A 138 3.91 12.67 0.07
N ASP A 139 4.33 11.61 0.76
CA ASP A 139 5.53 11.62 1.59
C ASP A 139 6.77 11.78 0.68
N ALA A 140 7.43 12.94 0.77
CA ALA A 140 8.61 13.25 -0.03
C ALA A 140 9.78 12.29 0.22
N GLY A 141 9.81 11.63 1.39
CA GLY A 141 10.78 10.58 1.70
C GLY A 141 10.42 9.21 1.12
N ARG A 142 9.27 9.06 0.45
CA ARG A 142 8.75 7.78 -0.07
C ARG A 142 8.24 7.92 -1.51
N ILE A 143 9.02 8.60 -2.34
CA ILE A 143 8.82 8.62 -3.78
C ILE A 143 9.80 7.64 -4.41
N GLY A 144 9.29 6.70 -5.19
CA GLY A 144 10.05 5.63 -5.81
C GLY A 144 9.81 5.55 -7.31
N VAL A 145 10.77 4.99 -8.03
CA VAL A 145 10.64 4.69 -9.46
C VAL A 145 11.08 3.27 -9.71
N GLY A 146 10.37 2.55 -10.56
CA GLY A 146 10.77 1.20 -10.93
C GLY A 146 10.20 0.80 -12.26
N GLY A 147 10.85 -0.15 -12.92
CA GLY A 147 10.46 -0.50 -14.28
C GLY A 147 11.06 -1.79 -14.77
N PHE A 148 10.62 -2.17 -15.98
CA PHE A 148 10.89 -3.44 -16.62
C PHE A 148 11.51 -3.22 -18.00
N SER A 149 12.57 -3.94 -18.36
CA SER A 149 13.24 -3.82 -19.66
C SER A 149 13.67 -2.36 -19.96
N SER A 150 13.20 -1.76 -21.05
CA SER A 150 13.40 -0.33 -21.33
C SER A 150 12.96 0.58 -20.17
N GLY A 151 11.89 0.23 -19.44
CA GLY A 151 11.49 0.93 -18.22
C GLY A 151 12.50 0.81 -17.09
N ALA A 152 13.21 -0.32 -17.00
CA ALA A 152 14.30 -0.53 -16.03
C ALA A 152 15.55 0.30 -16.39
N MET A 153 15.83 0.45 -17.70
CA MET A 153 16.85 1.41 -18.17
C MET A 153 16.45 2.84 -17.80
N MET A 154 15.19 3.21 -18.02
CA MET A 154 14.68 4.53 -17.67
C MET A 154 14.66 4.76 -16.16
N THR A 155 14.45 3.73 -15.33
CA THR A 155 14.63 3.85 -13.87
C THR A 155 16.04 4.36 -13.55
N ASN A 156 17.08 3.74 -14.11
CA ASN A 156 18.47 4.18 -13.92
C ASN A 156 18.67 5.65 -14.34
N VAL A 157 18.06 6.06 -15.47
CA VAL A 157 18.05 7.46 -15.94
C VAL A 157 17.39 8.38 -14.91
N MET A 158 16.17 8.06 -14.45
CA MET A 158 15.40 8.89 -13.52
C MET A 158 16.11 9.10 -12.19
N VAL A 159 16.66 8.03 -11.58
CA VAL A 159 17.39 8.18 -10.30
C VAL A 159 18.76 8.85 -10.47
N GLY A 160 19.34 8.80 -11.67
CA GLY A 160 20.57 9.53 -12.00
C GLY A 160 20.35 11.03 -12.18
N LEU A 161 19.28 11.41 -12.89
CA LEU A 161 18.93 12.80 -13.19
C LEU A 161 18.25 13.54 -12.03
N TYR A 162 17.39 12.84 -11.29
CA TYR A 162 16.56 13.41 -10.22
C TYR A 162 16.80 12.72 -8.87
N PRO A 163 18.05 12.67 -8.37
CA PRO A 163 18.36 12.02 -7.09
C PRO A 163 17.76 12.74 -5.88
N ASP A 164 17.36 14.00 -6.06
CA ASP A 164 16.64 14.85 -5.12
C ASP A 164 15.13 14.56 -5.05
N LEU A 165 14.60 13.84 -6.04
CA LEU A 165 13.17 13.51 -6.13
C LEU A 165 12.86 12.11 -5.59
N PHE A 166 13.72 11.13 -5.83
CA PHE A 166 13.47 9.73 -5.50
C PHE A 166 14.21 9.29 -4.24
N HIS A 167 13.55 8.49 -3.41
CA HIS A 167 14.16 7.85 -2.25
C HIS A 167 14.85 6.53 -2.62
N ALA A 168 14.22 5.76 -3.53
CA ALA A 168 14.72 4.47 -3.98
C ALA A 168 14.17 4.14 -5.38
N GLY A 169 14.82 3.19 -6.07
CA GLY A 169 14.27 2.63 -7.29
C GLY A 169 14.67 1.18 -7.55
N PHE A 170 13.94 0.54 -8.46
CA PHE A 170 14.24 -0.83 -8.89
C PHE A 170 14.32 -0.96 -10.43
N SER A 171 15.29 -1.75 -10.89
CA SER A 171 15.55 -2.06 -12.29
C SER A 171 15.35 -3.55 -12.50
N SER A 172 14.32 -3.95 -13.25
CA SER A 172 14.07 -5.35 -13.63
C SER A 172 14.45 -5.62 -15.07
N SER A 173 15.57 -6.33 -15.25
CA SER A 173 16.24 -6.57 -16.54
C SER A 173 16.55 -5.26 -17.26
N GLY A 174 17.37 -4.40 -16.65
CA GLY A 174 17.79 -3.10 -17.20
C GLY A 174 19.28 -3.04 -17.53
N VAL A 175 19.79 -1.82 -17.71
CA VAL A 175 21.21 -1.52 -17.98
C VAL A 175 21.66 -0.28 -17.18
N PRO A 176 22.97 -0.06 -16.97
CA PRO A 176 23.45 1.12 -16.26
C PRO A 176 23.03 2.43 -16.92
N PHE A 177 22.91 3.50 -16.10
CA PHE A 177 22.77 4.87 -16.59
C PHE A 177 23.86 5.18 -17.63
N GLY A 178 23.43 5.72 -18.78
CA GLY A 178 24.32 6.12 -19.86
C GLY A 178 24.88 4.96 -20.70
N CYS A 179 24.56 3.69 -20.39
CA CYS A 179 25.02 2.56 -21.19
C CYS A 179 24.38 2.59 -22.60
N PHE A 180 23.10 2.94 -22.70
CA PHE A 180 22.38 3.07 -23.97
C PHE A 180 22.66 4.36 -24.75
N ALA A 181 23.57 5.23 -24.27
CA ALA A 181 23.86 6.49 -24.93
C ALA A 181 24.24 6.29 -26.41
N THR A 182 23.66 7.09 -27.29
CA THR A 182 24.02 7.14 -28.72
C THR A 182 24.23 8.59 -29.15
N THR A 183 25.08 8.80 -30.14
CA THR A 183 25.34 10.13 -30.74
C THR A 183 24.77 10.26 -32.15
N ASN A 184 24.29 9.16 -32.73
CA ASN A 184 23.74 9.09 -34.07
C ASN A 184 22.20 9.09 -34.10
N GLY A 185 21.55 9.27 -32.95
CA GLY A 185 20.08 9.26 -32.83
C GLY A 185 19.44 7.88 -32.82
N ALA A 186 20.22 6.79 -32.77
CA ALA A 186 19.67 5.44 -32.65
C ALA A 186 19.07 5.22 -31.24
N GLU A 187 17.84 4.71 -31.16
CA GLU A 187 17.20 4.35 -29.88
C GLU A 187 17.83 3.10 -29.25
N TRP A 188 18.48 2.25 -30.05
CA TRP A 188 19.07 1.00 -29.61
C TRP A 188 20.60 1.01 -29.70
N ASN A 189 21.26 0.67 -28.59
CA ASN A 189 22.71 0.51 -28.53
C ASN A 189 23.06 -0.98 -28.36
N SER A 190 23.46 -1.63 -29.46
CA SER A 190 23.78 -3.07 -29.48
C SER A 190 25.03 -3.45 -28.69
N GLU A 191 25.97 -2.51 -28.51
CA GLU A 191 27.16 -2.75 -27.68
C GLU A 191 26.77 -2.84 -26.20
N CYS A 192 25.87 -1.95 -25.75
CA CYS A 192 25.33 -2.04 -24.40
C CYS A 192 24.41 -3.27 -24.24
N SER A 193 23.44 -3.47 -25.14
CA SER A 193 22.49 -4.58 -25.02
C SER A 193 23.21 -5.94 -25.04
N GLY A 194 24.25 -6.07 -25.86
CA GLY A 194 25.11 -7.25 -25.93
C GLY A 194 26.08 -7.42 -24.76
N GLY A 195 26.16 -6.46 -23.83
CA GLY A 195 27.05 -6.51 -22.67
C GLY A 195 28.53 -6.31 -23.01
N ARG A 196 28.83 -5.58 -24.10
CA ARG A 196 30.21 -5.28 -24.54
C ARG A 196 30.76 -4.01 -23.92
N ILE A 197 29.91 -3.14 -23.38
CA ILE A 197 30.34 -1.96 -22.64
C ILE A 197 30.62 -2.36 -21.18
N VAL A 198 31.89 -2.57 -20.87
CA VAL A 198 32.37 -2.85 -19.52
C VAL A 198 33.20 -1.68 -19.02
N ARG A 199 32.89 -1.17 -17.82
CA ARG A 199 33.60 -0.04 -17.21
C ARG A 199 33.96 -0.32 -15.75
N THR A 200 34.83 0.53 -15.20
CA THR A 200 35.06 0.54 -13.75
C THR A 200 33.86 1.14 -13.03
N GLY A 201 33.70 0.83 -11.73
CA GLY A 201 32.68 1.48 -10.91
C GLY A 201 32.79 3.00 -10.93
N GLN A 202 34.02 3.53 -10.92
CA GLN A 202 34.27 4.98 -10.99
C GLN A 202 33.75 5.59 -12.30
N GLN A 203 34.09 5.00 -13.45
CA GLN A 203 33.63 5.48 -14.75
C GLN A 203 32.10 5.45 -14.86
N TRP A 204 31.45 4.40 -14.35
CA TRP A 204 30.00 4.33 -14.31
C TRP A 204 29.37 5.36 -13.37
N GLY A 205 29.95 5.55 -12.18
CA GLY A 205 29.46 6.53 -11.23
C GLY A 205 29.69 7.97 -11.70
N ASP A 206 30.75 8.22 -12.47
CA ASP A 206 31.05 9.52 -13.08
C ASP A 206 29.94 9.95 -14.03
N LEU A 207 29.44 9.02 -14.86
CA LEU A 207 28.30 9.30 -15.73
C LEU A 207 27.07 9.75 -14.95
N VAL A 208 26.75 9.07 -13.84
CA VAL A 208 25.61 9.42 -12.98
C VAL A 208 25.81 10.78 -12.29
N ARG A 209 26.99 11.04 -11.73
CA ARG A 209 27.26 12.31 -11.03
C ARG A 209 27.33 13.50 -11.98
N ASN A 210 27.82 13.31 -13.20
CA ASN A 210 27.86 14.35 -14.23
C ASN A 210 26.47 14.69 -14.80
N ALA A 211 25.46 13.85 -14.55
CA ALA A 211 24.10 14.11 -14.99
C ALA A 211 23.38 15.18 -14.13
N TYR A 212 23.86 15.40 -12.90
CA TYR A 212 23.47 16.54 -12.05
C TYR A 212 24.71 17.10 -11.31
N PRO A 213 25.54 17.90 -12.02
CA PRO A 213 26.78 18.44 -11.46
C PRO A 213 26.54 19.25 -10.19
N GLY A 214 27.39 19.07 -9.18
CA GLY A 214 27.31 19.77 -7.90
C GLY A 214 26.32 19.19 -6.89
N TYR A 215 25.51 18.19 -7.25
CA TYR A 215 24.62 17.53 -6.30
C TYR A 215 25.41 16.68 -5.29
N SER A 216 25.36 17.09 -4.02
CA SER A 216 25.99 16.42 -2.87
C SER A 216 24.98 15.80 -1.89
N GLY A 217 23.68 15.82 -2.23
CA GLY A 217 22.63 15.24 -1.39
C GLY A 217 22.63 13.71 -1.42
N LYS A 218 21.74 13.11 -0.62
CA LYS A 218 21.55 11.66 -0.61
C LYS A 218 21.11 11.16 -1.98
N ARG A 219 21.64 10.01 -2.41
CA ARG A 219 21.23 9.35 -3.66
C ARG A 219 20.27 8.18 -3.41
N PRO A 220 19.34 7.90 -4.35
CA PRO A 220 18.31 6.90 -4.13
C PRO A 220 18.90 5.50 -3.95
N ARG A 221 18.38 4.71 -3.00
CA ARG A 221 18.76 3.29 -2.89
C ARG A 221 18.35 2.56 -4.17
N PHE A 222 19.13 1.57 -4.60
CA PHE A 222 18.87 0.94 -5.90
C PHE A 222 18.83 -0.60 -5.82
N GLN A 223 17.74 -1.18 -6.34
CA GLN A 223 17.57 -2.63 -6.44
C GLN A 223 17.65 -3.08 -7.90
N ILE A 224 18.45 -4.09 -8.17
CA ILE A 224 18.72 -4.58 -9.52
C ILE A 224 18.25 -6.04 -9.61
N TRP A 225 17.49 -6.38 -10.64
CA TRP A 225 17.04 -7.74 -10.90
C TRP A 225 17.43 -8.14 -12.32
N HIS A 226 17.97 -9.34 -12.52
CA HIS A 226 18.35 -9.78 -13.87
C HIS A 226 18.39 -11.30 -14.00
N GLY A 227 18.02 -11.80 -15.17
CA GLY A 227 18.09 -13.22 -15.50
C GLY A 227 19.46 -13.61 -16.08
N THR A 228 20.02 -14.75 -15.66
CA THR A 228 21.37 -15.16 -16.10
C THR A 228 21.46 -15.58 -17.56
N THR A 229 20.32 -15.84 -18.22
CA THR A 229 20.25 -16.23 -19.64
C THR A 229 19.56 -15.17 -20.49
N ASP A 230 19.50 -13.92 -20.01
CA ASP A 230 18.92 -12.79 -20.75
C ASP A 230 19.74 -12.49 -22.01
N THR A 231 19.11 -12.71 -23.17
CA THR A 231 19.69 -12.49 -24.50
C THR A 231 19.26 -11.17 -25.13
N THR A 232 18.32 -10.45 -24.50
CA THR A 232 17.90 -9.12 -24.97
C THR A 232 18.82 -8.05 -24.39
N LEU A 233 19.02 -8.12 -23.07
CA LEU A 233 19.96 -7.29 -22.33
C LEU A 233 20.87 -8.24 -21.57
N SER A 234 22.07 -8.47 -22.12
CA SER A 234 23.05 -9.42 -21.61
C SER A 234 23.21 -9.30 -20.10
N TYR A 235 23.30 -10.46 -19.43
CA TYR A 235 23.52 -10.55 -17.98
C TYR A 235 24.78 -9.80 -17.49
N VAL A 236 25.74 -9.49 -18.37
CA VAL A 236 26.86 -8.60 -18.03
C VAL A 236 26.37 -7.26 -17.47
N ASN A 237 25.25 -6.74 -17.98
CA ASN A 237 24.64 -5.49 -17.50
C ASN A 237 24.17 -5.55 -16.04
N PHE A 238 23.94 -6.74 -15.46
CA PHE A 238 23.69 -6.91 -14.03
C PHE A 238 24.92 -6.50 -13.22
N GLY A 239 26.09 -7.02 -13.59
CA GLY A 239 27.36 -6.67 -12.96
C GLY A 239 27.72 -5.20 -13.14
N GLU A 240 27.49 -4.64 -14.33
CA GLU A 240 27.75 -3.22 -14.60
C GLU A 240 26.83 -2.29 -13.77
N GLN A 241 25.56 -2.65 -13.56
CA GLN A 241 24.67 -1.89 -12.67
C GLN A 241 25.14 -1.96 -11.21
N ILE A 242 25.57 -3.13 -10.74
CA ILE A 242 26.15 -3.27 -9.39
C ILE A 242 27.37 -2.36 -9.25
N LYS A 243 28.28 -2.37 -10.23
CA LYS A 243 29.47 -1.49 -10.23
C LYS A 243 29.10 -0.02 -10.16
N GLN A 244 28.12 0.40 -10.96
CA GLN A 244 27.64 1.79 -10.98
C GLN A 244 27.08 2.19 -9.63
N TRP A 245 26.10 1.46 -9.12
CA TRP A 245 25.35 1.88 -7.93
C TRP A 245 26.13 1.72 -6.64
N THR A 246 27.03 0.75 -6.54
CA THR A 246 27.96 0.66 -5.39
C THR A 246 28.93 1.84 -5.35
N ASN A 247 29.48 2.27 -6.50
CA ASN A 247 30.32 3.47 -6.57
C ASN A 247 29.52 4.74 -6.25
N VAL A 248 28.32 4.89 -6.83
CA VAL A 248 27.44 6.05 -6.61
C VAL A 248 27.04 6.18 -5.13
N GLN A 249 26.82 5.06 -4.45
CA GLN A 249 26.49 5.02 -3.01
C GLN A 249 27.73 5.09 -2.10
N GLY A 250 28.95 4.99 -2.66
CA GLY A 250 30.19 4.99 -1.87
C GLY A 250 30.37 3.74 -1.01
N VAL A 251 29.86 2.58 -1.45
CA VAL A 251 29.92 1.31 -0.71
C VAL A 251 30.79 0.28 -1.43
N SER A 252 31.25 -0.74 -0.70
CA SER A 252 32.04 -1.84 -1.27
C SER A 252 31.25 -2.63 -2.32
N GLN A 253 31.96 -3.10 -3.35
CA GLN A 253 31.45 -4.08 -4.32
C GLN A 253 31.47 -5.52 -3.78
N THR A 254 32.02 -5.75 -2.59
CA THR A 254 31.86 -7.01 -1.88
C THR A 254 30.52 -6.99 -1.14
N PRO A 255 29.62 -7.98 -1.38
CA PRO A 255 28.36 -8.05 -0.66
C PRO A 255 28.57 -8.13 0.86
N SER A 256 27.81 -7.34 1.61
CA SER A 256 27.71 -7.43 3.06
C SER A 256 26.81 -8.58 3.52
N PHE A 257 25.91 -9.03 2.65
CA PHE A 257 24.99 -10.13 2.91
C PHE A 257 24.56 -10.79 1.60
N THR A 258 24.40 -12.11 1.62
CA THR A 258 23.93 -12.91 0.49
C THR A 258 22.91 -13.93 0.99
N ASP A 259 21.77 -14.03 0.31
CA ASP A 259 20.73 -15.01 0.59
C ASP A 259 19.96 -15.42 -0.67
N SER A 260 18.97 -16.29 -0.52
CA SER A 260 18.12 -16.79 -1.61
C SER A 260 16.64 -16.55 -1.28
N PRO A 261 16.06 -15.41 -1.71
CA PRO A 261 14.66 -15.09 -1.40
C PRO A 261 13.67 -16.01 -2.12
N GLN A 262 14.11 -16.68 -3.19
CA GLN A 262 13.35 -17.66 -3.97
C GLN A 262 14.32 -18.75 -4.47
N THR A 263 13.82 -19.94 -4.81
CA THR A 263 14.64 -21.10 -5.19
C THR A 263 15.67 -20.83 -6.29
N SER A 264 15.32 -19.99 -7.28
CA SER A 264 16.18 -19.63 -8.41
C SER A 264 16.87 -18.26 -8.26
N ALA A 265 16.66 -17.58 -7.14
CA ALA A 265 17.16 -16.23 -6.92
C ALA A 265 18.34 -16.22 -5.96
N THR A 266 19.45 -15.59 -6.35
CA THR A 266 20.53 -15.19 -5.44
C THR A 266 20.47 -13.69 -5.24
N ARG A 267 20.27 -13.25 -3.99
CA ARG A 267 20.25 -11.84 -3.62
C ARG A 267 21.52 -11.48 -2.87
N THR A 268 22.09 -10.34 -3.24
CA THR A 268 23.26 -9.73 -2.62
C THR A 268 22.91 -8.32 -2.15
N ARG A 269 23.40 -7.92 -0.99
CA ARG A 269 23.25 -6.56 -0.44
C ARG A 269 24.60 -5.94 -0.19
N TYR A 270 24.74 -4.66 -0.52
CA TYR A 270 26.01 -3.92 -0.43
C TYR A 270 25.83 -2.70 0.47
N GLY A 271 26.80 -2.47 1.36
CA GLY A 271 26.76 -1.36 2.32
C GLY A 271 25.80 -1.58 3.50
N GLY A 272 25.28 -2.79 3.68
CA GLY A 272 24.38 -3.16 4.77
C GLY A 272 23.76 -4.55 4.57
N ALA A 273 23.39 -5.22 5.66
CA ALA A 273 22.77 -6.55 5.61
C ALA A 273 21.22 -6.51 5.70
N GLY A 274 20.65 -5.40 6.19
CA GLY A 274 19.20 -5.24 6.40
C GLY A 274 18.41 -4.81 5.15
N GLY A 275 17.09 -4.71 5.27
CA GLY A 275 16.18 -4.29 4.18
C GLY A 275 16.38 -2.85 3.69
N THR A 276 17.22 -2.07 4.36
CA THR A 276 17.57 -0.68 4.00
C THR A 276 18.93 -0.56 3.31
N ALA A 277 19.54 -1.66 2.87
CA ALA A 277 20.81 -1.66 2.16
C ALA A 277 20.81 -0.66 0.97
N PRO A 278 21.86 0.15 0.80
CA PRO A 278 21.96 1.12 -0.29
C PRO A 278 21.82 0.51 -1.69
N VAL A 279 22.40 -0.68 -1.90
CA VAL A 279 22.27 -1.44 -3.15
C VAL A 279 21.88 -2.87 -2.83
N GLU A 280 20.89 -3.38 -3.54
CA GLU A 280 20.47 -4.79 -3.50
C GLU A 280 20.44 -5.33 -4.94
N ALA A 281 21.00 -6.51 -5.19
CA ALA A 281 21.04 -7.10 -6.52
C ALA A 281 20.60 -8.56 -6.47
N ILE A 282 19.65 -8.94 -7.33
CA ILE A 282 18.97 -10.22 -7.34
C ILE A 282 19.16 -10.85 -8.72
N SER A 283 19.91 -11.95 -8.75
CA SER A 283 20.18 -12.73 -9.95
C SER A 283 19.25 -13.94 -10.02
N PHE A 284 18.61 -14.14 -11.16
CA PHE A 284 17.71 -15.26 -11.42
C PHE A 284 18.36 -16.30 -12.33
N GLN A 285 18.79 -17.41 -11.73
CA GLN A 285 19.47 -18.48 -12.44
C GLN A 285 18.52 -19.16 -13.44
N GLY A 286 18.94 -19.22 -14.71
CA GLY A 286 18.24 -19.89 -15.79
C GLY A 286 17.12 -19.08 -16.46
N TYR A 287 16.89 -17.84 -16.03
CA TYR A 287 15.85 -16.97 -16.61
C TYR A 287 16.41 -16.01 -17.65
N GLY A 288 15.63 -15.79 -18.71
CA GLY A 288 15.94 -14.85 -19.79
C GLY A 288 15.27 -13.48 -19.58
N HIS A 289 14.66 -12.96 -20.65
CA HIS A 289 13.88 -11.72 -20.65
C HIS A 289 12.39 -12.10 -20.82
N SER A 290 11.59 -12.29 -19.77
CA SER A 290 11.66 -11.72 -18.41
C SER A 290 11.98 -12.71 -17.27
N ILE A 291 12.18 -12.15 -16.08
CA ILE A 291 12.33 -12.87 -14.81
C ILE A 291 10.98 -13.02 -14.07
N PRO A 292 10.85 -13.96 -13.10
CA PRO A 292 9.68 -14.07 -12.24
C PRO A 292 9.70 -12.96 -11.17
N PHE A 293 9.30 -11.76 -11.57
CA PHE A 293 9.33 -10.57 -10.72
C PHE A 293 8.44 -10.71 -9.48
N ASP A 294 9.00 -10.43 -8.31
CA ASP A 294 8.26 -10.38 -7.04
C ASP A 294 7.99 -8.92 -6.65
N ALA A 295 6.77 -8.48 -6.91
CA ALA A 295 6.31 -7.13 -6.60
C ALA A 295 6.37 -6.83 -5.09
N ALA A 296 6.08 -7.80 -4.22
CA ALA A 296 6.08 -7.57 -2.77
C ALA A 296 7.51 -7.30 -2.28
N GLN A 297 8.50 -8.02 -2.82
CA GLN A 297 9.90 -7.75 -2.51
C GLN A 297 10.37 -6.38 -3.04
N ALA A 298 9.95 -5.97 -4.24
CA ALA A 298 10.29 -4.64 -4.78
C ALA A 298 9.66 -3.52 -3.92
N ILE A 299 8.37 -3.65 -3.56
CA ILE A 299 7.67 -2.71 -2.68
C ILE A 299 8.32 -2.65 -1.29
N ARG A 300 8.76 -3.79 -0.73
CA ARG A 300 9.55 -3.82 0.51
C ARG A 300 10.86 -3.08 0.39
N PHE A 301 11.60 -3.29 -0.70
CA PHE A 301 12.86 -2.58 -0.91
C PHE A 301 12.63 -1.07 -0.97
N LEU A 302 11.56 -0.61 -1.63
CA LEU A 302 11.20 0.82 -1.66
C LEU A 302 10.77 1.35 -0.28
N GLY A 303 10.49 0.48 0.68
CA GLY A 303 9.94 0.83 1.99
C GLY A 303 8.45 1.16 1.94
N PHE A 304 7.75 0.65 0.92
CA PHE A 304 6.33 0.91 0.65
C PHE A 304 5.41 -0.17 1.27
N ASP A 305 6.00 -1.24 1.80
CA ASP A 305 5.31 -2.33 2.52
C ASP A 305 5.06 -2.01 4.01
N THR A 306 5.58 -0.87 4.45
CA THR A 306 5.12 -0.23 5.67
C THR A 306 3.94 0.66 5.30
N THR A 307 2.84 0.56 6.04
CA THR A 307 1.98 1.73 6.15
C THR A 307 2.84 2.80 6.84
N SER A 308 3.32 3.85 6.15
CA SER A 308 3.84 5.02 6.89
C SER A 308 2.75 5.40 7.89
N PRO A 309 3.13 5.88 9.07
CA PRO A 309 2.17 6.51 9.95
C PRO A 309 1.69 7.74 9.21
N THR A 310 0.59 7.55 8.48
CA THR A 310 -0.49 8.48 8.55
C THR A 310 -0.53 8.97 9.99
N THR A 311 -0.64 10.27 10.22
CA THR A 311 -1.54 10.69 11.30
C THR A 311 -2.68 9.69 11.27
N PRO A 312 -2.80 8.78 12.25
CA PRO A 312 -3.54 7.55 12.02
C PRO A 312 -4.92 7.96 11.49
N PRO A 313 -5.50 7.39 10.42
CA PRO A 313 -6.96 7.47 10.32
C PRO A 313 -7.39 6.74 11.58
N PRO A 314 -7.86 7.49 12.59
CA PRO A 314 -7.46 7.35 14.00
C PRO A 314 -7.30 5.87 14.27
N GLY A 315 -6.07 5.36 14.48
CA GLY A 315 -5.80 3.92 14.51
C GLY A 315 -6.78 3.34 15.50
N GLY A 316 -7.83 2.66 15.00
CA GLY A 316 -9.21 2.88 15.45
C GLY A 316 -9.25 3.49 16.84
N THR A 317 -9.14 4.83 17.00
CA THR A 317 -8.66 5.54 18.23
C THR A 317 -8.49 4.55 19.36
N SER A 318 -7.26 4.11 19.63
CA SER A 318 -7.01 3.31 20.83
C SER A 318 -7.48 4.14 22.01
N ALA A 319 -8.66 3.80 22.46
CA ALA A 319 -9.47 4.59 23.36
C ALA A 319 -10.26 3.62 24.22
N PRO A 320 -10.57 4.01 25.45
CA PRO A 320 -11.49 3.26 26.25
C PRO A 320 -12.86 3.17 25.58
N LEU A 321 -13.42 1.96 25.53
CA LEU A 321 -14.82 1.73 25.20
C LEU A 321 -15.63 1.89 26.48
N ARG A 322 -16.20 3.08 26.69
CA ARG A 322 -17.03 3.39 27.85
C ARG A 322 -18.47 2.96 27.59
N ASN A 323 -19.00 2.09 28.45
CA ASN A 323 -20.40 1.73 28.46
C ASN A 323 -21.27 2.93 28.89
N THR A 324 -22.32 3.21 28.13
CA THR A 324 -23.20 4.37 28.35
C THR A 324 -24.08 4.19 29.59
N GLY A 325 -24.52 2.97 29.87
CA GLY A 325 -25.34 2.66 31.06
C GLY A 325 -24.53 2.64 32.36
N ALA A 326 -23.27 2.19 32.31
CA ALA A 326 -22.45 2.00 33.51
C ALA A 326 -21.45 3.14 33.79
N ASN A 327 -21.18 4.03 32.83
CA ASN A 327 -20.11 5.03 32.94
C ASN A 327 -18.72 4.41 33.24
N ARG A 328 -18.49 3.19 32.74
CA ARG A 328 -17.28 2.39 32.97
C ARG A 328 -16.74 1.82 31.67
N CYS A 329 -15.46 1.53 31.65
CA CYS A 329 -14.74 1.08 30.47
C CYS A 329 -14.64 -0.43 30.39
N LEU A 330 -14.63 -0.96 29.17
CA LEU A 330 -14.29 -2.36 28.90
C LEU A 330 -12.82 -2.61 29.30
N ASP A 331 -12.59 -3.52 30.23
CA ASP A 331 -11.32 -3.69 30.92
C ASP A 331 -10.86 -5.15 30.88
N VAL A 332 -9.55 -5.35 30.65
CA VAL A 332 -8.89 -6.63 30.90
C VAL A 332 -8.44 -6.69 32.37
N PRO A 333 -9.08 -7.53 33.21
CA PRO A 333 -8.82 -7.57 34.65
C PRO A 333 -7.35 -7.81 34.98
N SER A 334 -6.85 -7.06 35.97
CA SER A 334 -5.46 -7.18 36.47
C SER A 334 -4.40 -7.05 35.37
N ARG A 335 -4.73 -6.45 34.22
CA ARG A 335 -3.86 -6.34 33.05
C ARG A 335 -3.36 -7.68 32.52
N SER A 336 -4.11 -8.76 32.75
CA SER A 336 -3.77 -10.10 32.28
C SER A 336 -3.58 -10.11 30.76
N GLN A 337 -2.62 -10.89 30.28
CA GLN A 337 -2.44 -11.19 28.85
C GLN A 337 -2.69 -12.67 28.53
N THR A 338 -3.23 -13.42 29.50
CA THR A 338 -3.56 -14.83 29.35
C THR A 338 -4.82 -14.99 28.49
N ASN A 339 -4.73 -15.80 27.44
CA ASN A 339 -5.88 -16.17 26.60
C ASN A 339 -7.01 -16.77 27.46
N GLY A 340 -8.25 -16.39 27.18
CA GLY A 340 -9.41 -16.82 27.99
C GLY A 340 -9.73 -15.89 29.17
N THR A 341 -8.95 -14.83 29.41
CA THR A 341 -9.32 -13.84 30.43
C THR A 341 -10.61 -13.14 30.03
N GLN A 342 -11.67 -13.32 30.83
CA GLN A 342 -12.95 -12.66 30.61
C GLN A 342 -12.86 -11.16 30.92
N LEU A 343 -13.40 -10.36 30.01
CA LEU A 343 -13.44 -8.91 30.17
C LEU A 343 -14.50 -8.49 31.17
N THR A 344 -14.24 -7.38 31.84
CA THR A 344 -15.17 -6.79 32.80
C THR A 344 -15.37 -5.30 32.53
N LEU A 345 -16.29 -4.69 33.26
CA LEU A 345 -16.35 -3.25 33.43
C LEU A 345 -15.41 -2.82 34.55
N TRP A 346 -14.69 -1.72 34.32
CA TRP A 346 -13.92 -1.06 35.36
C TRP A 346 -13.93 0.46 35.17
N ASP A 347 -13.69 1.21 36.24
CA ASP A 347 -13.56 2.66 36.16
C ASP A 347 -12.49 3.03 35.13
N CYS A 348 -12.81 3.99 34.28
CA CYS A 348 -11.95 4.43 33.19
C CYS A 348 -10.70 5.11 33.78
N ASN A 349 -9.54 4.46 33.64
CA ASN A 349 -8.28 4.90 34.27
C ASN A 349 -7.16 5.16 33.25
N GLY A 350 -7.44 5.03 31.95
CA GLY A 350 -6.49 5.27 30.87
C GLY A 350 -5.40 4.21 30.70
N GLY A 351 -5.39 3.18 31.55
CA GLY A 351 -4.44 2.07 31.48
C GLY A 351 -4.54 1.30 30.16
N THR A 352 -3.41 0.74 29.71
CA THR A 352 -3.31 0.00 28.43
C THR A 352 -4.25 -1.19 28.32
N ASN A 353 -4.72 -1.73 29.46
CA ASN A 353 -5.70 -2.81 29.56
C ASN A 353 -7.15 -2.38 29.29
N GLN A 354 -7.39 -1.08 29.08
CA GLN A 354 -8.67 -0.51 28.67
C GLN A 354 -8.61 0.10 27.27
N GLN A 355 -7.46 0.03 26.59
CA GLN A 355 -7.25 0.69 25.30
C GLN A 355 -7.57 -0.27 24.17
N TRP A 356 -8.67 0.01 23.45
CA TRP A 356 -9.19 -0.86 22.39
C TRP A 356 -9.00 -0.22 21.03
N THR A 357 -8.17 -0.85 20.20
CA THR A 357 -7.87 -0.41 18.84
C THR A 357 -8.73 -1.16 17.83
N SER A 358 -9.56 -0.47 17.04
CA SER A 358 -10.22 -1.13 15.90
C SER A 358 -9.25 -1.37 14.74
N THR A 359 -9.35 -2.54 14.10
CA THR A 359 -8.59 -2.86 12.89
C THR A 359 -9.47 -2.91 11.64
N ALA A 360 -8.84 -2.83 10.47
CA ALA A 360 -9.50 -3.02 9.18
C ALA A 360 -10.12 -4.42 9.00
N ALA A 361 -9.67 -5.41 9.78
CA ALA A 361 -10.23 -6.76 9.84
C ALA A 361 -11.44 -6.86 10.79
N LYS A 362 -12.01 -5.72 11.22
CA LYS A 362 -13.10 -5.62 12.22
C LYS A 362 -12.73 -6.18 13.60
N GLN A 363 -11.46 -6.29 13.95
CA GLN A 363 -11.08 -6.70 15.30
C GLN A 363 -11.07 -5.51 16.26
N LEU A 364 -11.31 -5.77 17.54
CA LEU A 364 -11.04 -4.83 18.63
C LEU A 364 -9.83 -5.37 19.41
N GLN A 365 -8.66 -4.77 19.17
CA GLN A 365 -7.38 -5.21 19.72
C GLN A 365 -7.03 -4.51 21.03
N VAL A 366 -6.44 -5.25 21.97
CA VAL A 366 -5.83 -4.74 23.20
C VAL A 366 -4.39 -5.26 23.29
N TYR A 367 -3.48 -4.43 23.82
CA TYR A 367 -2.03 -4.69 23.86
C TYR A 367 -1.36 -4.92 22.48
N GLY A 368 -2.07 -4.71 21.37
CA GLY A 368 -1.58 -4.89 20.00
C GLY A 368 -1.50 -6.34 19.52
N THR A 369 -1.61 -7.34 20.40
CA THR A 369 -1.50 -8.77 20.06
C THR A 369 -2.73 -9.59 20.44
N LYS A 370 -3.62 -9.04 21.29
CA LYS A 370 -4.83 -9.70 21.77
C LYS A 370 -6.07 -9.05 21.19
N CYS A 371 -7.10 -9.85 20.97
CA CYS A 371 -8.36 -9.45 20.35
C CYS A 371 -9.55 -9.74 21.28
N LEU A 372 -10.55 -8.85 21.23
CA LEU A 372 -11.89 -9.11 21.76
C LEU A 372 -12.46 -10.35 21.07
N ASP A 373 -12.84 -11.35 21.84
CA ASP A 373 -13.20 -12.68 21.33
C ASP A 373 -14.48 -13.18 22.00
N ALA A 374 -15.42 -13.66 21.19
CA ALA A 374 -16.56 -14.42 21.66
C ALA A 374 -16.12 -15.87 21.94
N GLU A 375 -16.03 -16.22 23.23
CA GLU A 375 -15.39 -17.45 23.70
C GLU A 375 -15.95 -18.69 22.99
N GLY A 376 -15.05 -19.53 22.47
CA GLY A 376 -15.41 -20.76 21.78
C GLY A 376 -16.19 -20.55 20.48
N ALA A 377 -16.13 -19.35 19.90
CA ALA A 377 -16.95 -18.94 18.76
C ALA A 377 -18.47 -19.03 19.03
N GLY A 378 -18.87 -18.85 20.29
CA GLY A 378 -20.26 -18.95 20.73
C GLY A 378 -21.17 -17.88 20.10
N THR A 379 -22.38 -18.30 19.71
CA THR A 379 -23.38 -17.44 19.06
C THR A 379 -24.68 -17.28 19.87
N SER A 380 -24.66 -17.66 21.15
CA SER A 380 -25.84 -17.64 22.02
C SER A 380 -25.77 -16.49 23.04
N PRO A 381 -26.90 -15.90 23.46
CA PRO A 381 -26.92 -14.99 24.59
C PRO A 381 -26.28 -15.63 25.84
N GLY A 382 -25.43 -14.87 26.53
CA GLY A 382 -24.64 -15.35 27.67
C GLY A 382 -23.23 -15.86 27.29
N THR A 383 -22.89 -15.98 26.00
CA THR A 383 -21.50 -16.26 25.59
C THR A 383 -20.55 -15.23 26.20
N ARG A 384 -19.49 -15.70 26.85
CA ARG A 384 -18.48 -14.87 27.51
C ARG A 384 -17.68 -14.11 26.47
N VAL A 385 -17.34 -12.86 26.78
CA VAL A 385 -16.43 -12.06 25.96
C VAL A 385 -15.08 -12.00 26.66
N ILE A 386 -14.06 -12.51 25.98
CA ILE A 386 -12.71 -12.73 26.52
C ILE A 386 -11.67 -11.98 25.67
N ILE A 387 -10.42 -12.00 26.11
CA ILE A 387 -9.27 -11.79 25.22
C ILE A 387 -8.67 -13.12 24.75
N TRP A 388 -8.24 -13.13 23.50
CA TRP A 388 -7.49 -14.23 22.91
C TRP A 388 -6.41 -13.68 21.97
N ASP A 389 -5.42 -14.48 21.59
CA ASP A 389 -4.51 -14.12 20.50
C ASP A 389 -5.30 -13.77 19.25
N CYS A 390 -4.89 -12.72 18.56
CA CYS A 390 -5.57 -12.32 17.33
C CYS A 390 -5.41 -13.40 16.25
N THR A 391 -6.53 -13.91 15.76
CA THR A 391 -6.65 -14.87 14.66
C THR A 391 -7.51 -14.28 13.55
N SER A 392 -7.64 -14.96 12.41
CA SER A 392 -8.58 -14.57 11.36
C SER A 392 -10.03 -15.02 11.61
N GLY A 393 -10.34 -15.57 12.79
CA GLY A 393 -11.66 -16.09 13.14
C GLY A 393 -12.76 -15.02 13.16
N THR A 394 -13.95 -15.37 12.70
CA THR A 394 -15.11 -14.45 12.67
C THR A 394 -15.66 -14.13 14.06
N ASN A 395 -15.38 -14.97 15.06
CA ASN A 395 -15.68 -14.74 16.48
C ASN A 395 -14.86 -13.59 17.11
N GLN A 396 -13.84 -13.08 16.41
CA GLN A 396 -13.03 -11.92 16.79
C GLN A 396 -13.34 -10.68 15.96
N GLN A 397 -14.35 -10.74 15.08
CA GLN A 397 -14.76 -9.64 14.24
C GLN A 397 -16.02 -8.99 14.81
N TRP A 398 -16.03 -7.68 14.91
CA TRP A 398 -17.06 -6.87 15.57
C TRP A 398 -17.44 -5.67 14.70
N ASN A 399 -18.74 -5.44 14.52
CA ASN A 399 -19.23 -4.20 13.96
C ASN A 399 -19.39 -3.18 15.10
N VAL A 400 -18.66 -2.07 15.02
CA VAL A 400 -18.88 -0.90 15.89
C VAL A 400 -19.83 0.03 15.15
N ASN A 401 -21.08 0.09 15.61
CA ASN A 401 -22.17 0.72 14.88
C ASN A 401 -22.37 2.19 15.30
N THR A 402 -22.95 2.99 14.41
CA THR A 402 -23.19 4.43 14.65
C THR A 402 -24.21 4.71 15.75
N ASP A 403 -25.04 3.72 16.11
CA ASP A 403 -25.98 3.79 17.24
C ASP A 403 -25.32 3.52 18.61
N GLY A 404 -24.01 3.27 18.61
CA GLY A 404 -23.20 2.96 19.79
C GLY A 404 -23.15 1.48 20.14
N THR A 405 -23.87 0.59 19.44
CA THR A 405 -23.76 -0.84 19.70
C THR A 405 -22.46 -1.42 19.16
N VAL A 406 -21.94 -2.46 19.83
CA VAL A 406 -20.83 -3.29 19.32
C VAL A 406 -21.38 -4.69 19.13
N THR A 407 -21.50 -5.15 17.88
CA THR A 407 -22.10 -6.45 17.56
C THR A 407 -21.09 -7.44 17.01
N GLY A 408 -21.16 -8.70 17.42
CA GLY A 408 -20.33 -9.75 16.84
C GLY A 408 -20.70 -9.99 15.38
N VAL A 409 -19.71 -10.03 14.48
CA VAL A 409 -19.95 -10.32 13.05
C VAL A 409 -20.51 -11.71 12.85
N GLN A 410 -20.04 -12.69 13.63
CA GLN A 410 -20.52 -14.07 13.55
C GLN A 410 -21.91 -14.26 14.17
N SER A 411 -22.16 -13.70 15.36
CA SER A 411 -23.37 -13.98 16.14
C SER A 411 -24.51 -12.97 15.91
N GLY A 412 -24.18 -11.75 15.44
CA GLY A 412 -25.11 -10.62 15.40
C GLY A 412 -25.51 -10.07 16.77
N LEU A 413 -25.00 -10.65 17.88
CA LEU A 413 -25.36 -10.26 19.25
C LEU A 413 -24.55 -9.05 19.73
N CYS A 414 -25.13 -8.30 20.67
CA CYS A 414 -24.54 -7.09 21.24
C CYS A 414 -23.61 -7.40 22.42
N LEU A 415 -22.44 -6.76 22.45
CA LEU A 415 -21.56 -6.67 23.62
C LEU A 415 -22.30 -5.94 24.75
N THR A 416 -22.50 -6.63 25.87
CA THR A 416 -23.34 -6.15 26.97
C THR A 416 -22.69 -6.50 28.32
N PRO A 417 -22.69 -5.59 29.32
CA PRO A 417 -22.41 -5.96 30.70
C PRO A 417 -23.44 -6.97 31.18
N ASN A 418 -23.01 -8.05 31.83
CA ASN A 418 -23.89 -9.11 32.27
C ASN A 418 -25.03 -8.57 33.14
N ALA A 419 -26.26 -8.97 32.81
CA ALA A 419 -27.49 -8.47 33.45
C ALA A 419 -27.62 -6.93 33.51
N ALA A 420 -26.99 -6.20 32.57
CA ALA A 420 -26.89 -4.74 32.59
C ALA A 420 -26.26 -4.17 33.89
N GLY A 421 -25.44 -4.97 34.58
CA GLY A 421 -24.74 -4.55 35.79
C GLY A 421 -23.83 -3.35 35.53
N THR A 422 -23.72 -2.48 36.55
CA THR A 422 -22.97 -1.22 36.42
C THR A 422 -21.72 -1.17 37.29
N ALA A 423 -21.50 -2.12 38.20
CA ALA A 423 -20.37 -2.10 39.14
C ALA A 423 -19.02 -2.51 38.50
N ASN A 424 -17.91 -2.07 39.09
CA ASN A 424 -16.58 -2.61 38.77
C ASN A 424 -16.57 -4.14 38.92
N GLY A 425 -15.95 -4.83 37.97
CA GLY A 425 -15.91 -6.29 37.91
C GLY A 425 -17.13 -6.94 37.27
N THR A 426 -18.15 -6.19 36.83
CA THR A 426 -19.27 -6.75 36.06
C THR A 426 -18.75 -7.38 34.77
N PRO A 427 -18.97 -8.69 34.51
CA PRO A 427 -18.45 -9.35 33.30
C PRO A 427 -19.10 -8.86 32.01
N ALA A 428 -18.37 -8.87 30.91
CA ALA A 428 -18.91 -8.65 29.57
C ALA A 428 -19.38 -9.98 28.94
N VAL A 429 -20.53 -9.94 28.28
CA VAL A 429 -21.17 -11.08 27.60
C VAL A 429 -21.80 -10.64 26.28
N LEU A 430 -22.16 -11.60 25.43
CA LEU A 430 -23.06 -11.39 24.31
C LEU A 430 -24.52 -11.46 24.76
N SER A 431 -25.39 -10.62 24.21
CA SER A 431 -26.84 -10.65 24.48
C SER A 431 -27.62 -10.18 23.26
N SER A 432 -28.90 -10.56 23.16
CA SER A 432 -29.79 -10.06 22.11
C SER A 432 -29.85 -8.53 22.15
N CYS A 433 -29.70 -7.89 20.98
CA CYS A 433 -29.76 -6.44 20.88
C CYS A 433 -31.17 -5.93 21.17
N ASN A 434 -31.30 -5.06 22.18
CA ASN A 434 -32.56 -4.49 22.68
C ASN A 434 -32.54 -2.95 22.75
N GLY A 435 -31.47 -2.30 22.29
CA GLY A 435 -31.37 -0.85 22.12
C GLY A 435 -31.15 -0.04 23.41
N THR A 436 -31.02 -0.71 24.56
CA THR A 436 -30.80 -0.08 25.87
C THR A 436 -29.41 0.54 26.01
N ASN A 437 -29.24 1.48 26.94
CA ASN A 437 -27.94 2.13 27.20
C ASN A 437 -26.85 1.16 27.69
N SER A 438 -27.22 0.03 28.28
CA SER A 438 -26.25 -1.01 28.66
C SER A 438 -25.60 -1.68 27.44
N GLN A 439 -26.17 -1.54 26.24
CA GLN A 439 -25.59 -2.08 24.99
C GLN A 439 -24.87 -1.02 24.15
N ARG A 440 -24.81 0.22 24.64
CA ARG A 440 -24.17 1.33 23.93
C ARG A 440 -22.80 1.63 24.52
N TRP A 441 -21.82 1.76 23.65
CA TRP A 441 -20.43 2.00 23.96
C TRP A 441 -19.96 3.24 23.22
N THR A 442 -19.30 4.13 23.94
CA THR A 442 -18.73 5.37 23.40
C THR A 442 -17.22 5.33 23.57
N ARG A 443 -16.48 5.74 22.54
CA ARG A 443 -15.04 5.99 22.69
C ARG A 443 -14.82 7.30 23.43
N ILE A 444 -13.95 7.30 24.43
CA ILE A 444 -13.64 8.50 25.24
C ILE A 444 -12.17 8.87 25.23
#